data_AF-S9QEM5-F1
#
_entry.id   AF-S9QEM5-F1
#
_cell.length_a   1.000
_cell.length_b   1.000
_cell.length_c   1.000
_cell.angle_alpha   90.00
_cell.angle_beta   90.00
_cell.angle_gamma   90.00
#
_symmetry.space_group_name_H-M   'P 1'
#
loop_
_entity.id
_entity.type
_entity.pdbx_description
1 polymer ?
#
loop_
_entity_poly.entity_id
_entity_poly.type
_entity_poly.pdbx_seq_one_letter_code
_entity_poly.pdbx_strand_id
1 'polypeptide(L)' 'MTMDIFKQTRAMFDLSEGAIYLDGNSLGPLPYAAQDRVDAMMRDQRGEMLITGWHNPPAWATVWPS' A
#
# COMPACT_ATOMS: atom_id res chain seq x y z
N MET A 1 -27.45 12.77 3.66
CA MET A 1 -26.96 11.85 2.61
C MET A 1 -25.80 11.08 3.19
N THR A 2 -26.07 9.96 3.86
CA THR A 2 -25.03 9.02 4.26
C THR A 2 -24.49 8.43 2.98
N MET A 3 -23.39 8.99 2.50
CA MET A 3 -22.57 8.30 1.53
C MET A 3 -22.27 6.91 2.09
N ASP A 4 -22.65 5.88 1.36
CA ASP A 4 -22.49 4.49 1.77
C ASP A 4 -21.00 4.21 2.01
N ILE A 5 -20.61 4.21 3.28
CA ILE A 5 -19.21 4.07 3.71
C ILE A 5 -18.62 2.75 3.23
N PHE A 6 -19.42 1.70 3.06
CA PHE A 6 -18.97 0.42 2.56
C PHE A 6 -18.63 0.49 1.07
N LYS A 7 -19.45 1.19 0.26
CA LYS A 7 -19.12 1.44 -1.15
C LYS A 7 -17.84 2.26 -1.30
N GLN A 8 -17.70 3.32 -0.51
CA GLN A 8 -16.49 4.15 -0.53
C GLN A 8 -15.25 3.35 -0.12
N THR A 9 -15.37 2.55 0.94
CA THR A 9 -14.26 1.73 1.44
C THR A 9 -13.87 0.67 0.43
N ARG A 10 -14.85 -0.03 -0.17
CA ARG A 10 -14.60 -1.03 -1.23
C ARG A 10 -13.86 -0.44 -2.43
N ALA A 11 -14.16 0.82 -2.80
CA ALA A 11 -13.51 1.49 -3.92
C ALA A 11 -12.03 1.81 -3.70
N MET A 12 -11.52 1.69 -2.47
CA MET A 12 -10.09 1.89 -2.16
C MET A 12 -9.22 0.66 -2.46
N PHE A 13 -9.82 -0.46 -2.86
CA PHE A 13 -9.14 -1.75 -3.07
C PHE A 13 -9.26 -2.23 -4.51
N ASP A 14 -8.18 -2.84 -4.98
CA ASP A 14 -8.13 -3.58 -6.23
C ASP A 14 -8.79 -4.96 -6.04
N LEU A 15 -10.01 -5.08 -6.52
CA LEU A 15 -10.84 -6.28 -6.42
C LEU A 15 -11.35 -6.62 -7.79
N SER A 16 -11.11 -7.86 -8.24
CA SER A 16 -11.65 -8.34 -9.50
C SER A 16 -13.17 -8.30 -9.51
N GLU A 17 -13.73 -7.88 -10.64
CA GLU A 17 -15.19 -7.83 -10.81
C GLU A 17 -15.78 -9.23 -10.72
N GLY A 18 -16.90 -9.36 -10.00
CA GLY A 18 -17.60 -10.64 -9.82
C GLY A 18 -16.98 -11.61 -8.80
N ALA A 19 -15.81 -11.32 -8.23
CA ALA A 19 -15.22 -12.16 -7.19
C ALA A 19 -15.87 -11.93 -5.82
N ILE A 20 -16.16 -13.02 -5.10
CA ILE A 20 -16.54 -13.01 -3.69
C ILE A 20 -15.31 -13.46 -2.89
N TYR A 21 -14.61 -12.50 -2.28
CA TYR A 21 -13.37 -12.75 -1.55
C TYR A 21 -13.64 -12.88 -0.04
N LEU A 22 -13.53 -14.11 0.49
CA LEU A 22 -13.83 -14.44 1.89
C LEU A 22 -12.59 -14.85 2.71
N ASP A 23 -11.38 -14.62 2.19
CA ASP A 23 -10.10 -14.98 2.84
C ASP A 23 -9.29 -13.74 3.30
N GLY A 24 -9.99 -12.62 3.54
CA GLY A 24 -9.39 -11.35 3.95
C GLY A 24 -8.68 -11.39 5.32
N ASN A 25 -8.96 -12.41 6.13
CA ASN A 25 -8.29 -12.68 7.39
C ASN A 25 -6.88 -13.26 7.21
N SER A 26 -6.60 -13.93 6.09
CA SER A 26 -5.26 -14.42 5.75
C SER A 26 -4.48 -13.36 4.98
N LEU A 27 -5.05 -12.89 3.88
CA LEU A 27 -4.46 -11.87 3.02
C LEU A 27 -5.51 -10.80 2.73
N GLY A 28 -5.29 -9.57 3.19
CA GLY A 28 -6.20 -8.48 2.86
C GLY A 28 -6.20 -8.20 1.34
N PRO A 29 -7.33 -7.73 0.77
CA PRO A 29 -7.33 -7.26 -0.62
C PRO A 29 -6.35 -6.09 -0.78
N LEU A 30 -5.75 -5.97 -1.97
CA LEU A 30 -4.71 -4.99 -2.23
C LEU A 30 -5.27 -3.56 -2.24
N PRO A 31 -4.89 -2.67 -1.31
CA PRO A 31 -5.28 -1.26 -1.40
C PRO A 31 -4.52 -0.57 -2.54
N TYR A 32 -5.18 0.29 -3.32
CA TYR A 32 -4.49 1.05 -4.38
C TYR A 32 -3.33 1.90 -3.82
N ALA A 33 -3.51 2.50 -2.65
CA ALA A 33 -2.47 3.29 -1.97
C ALA A 33 -1.19 2.49 -1.67
N ALA A 34 -1.28 1.16 -1.50
CA ALA A 34 -0.10 0.32 -1.31
C ALA A 34 0.72 0.21 -2.61
N GLN A 35 0.04 0.12 -3.77
CA GLN A 35 0.68 0.13 -5.08
C GLN A 35 1.43 1.45 -5.29
N ASP A 36 0.74 2.58 -5.11
CA ASP A 36 1.33 3.92 -5.24
C ASP A 36 2.58 4.09 -4.35
N ARG A 37 2.53 3.56 -3.12
CA ARG A 37 3.63 3.63 -2.17
C ARG A 37 4.85 2.85 -2.63
N VAL A 38 4.64 1.63 -3.12
CA VAL A 38 5.70 0.76 -3.64
C VAL A 38 6.31 1.37 -4.90
N ASP A 39 5.47 1.88 -5.79
CA ASP A 39 5.86 2.58 -7.00
C ASP A 39 6.77 3.78 -6.71
N ALA A 40 6.38 4.65 -5.78
CA ALA A 40 7.19 5.79 -5.36
C ALA A 40 8.51 5.34 -4.72
N MET A 41 8.51 4.29 -3.91
CA MET A 41 9.74 3.73 -3.36
C MET A 41 10.70 3.23 -4.46
N MET A 42 10.19 2.51 -5.45
CA MET A 42 11.01 1.97 -6.53
C MET A 42 11.59 3.08 -7.42
N ARG A 43 10.78 4.08 -7.77
CA ARG A 43 11.23 5.24 -8.55
C ARG A 43 12.22 6.11 -7.78
N ASP A 44 11.83 6.59 -6.61
CA ASP A 44 12.51 7.70 -5.94
C ASP A 44 13.63 7.23 -5.02
N GLN A 45 13.50 6.04 -4.41
CA GLN A 45 14.48 5.57 -3.42
C GLN A 45 15.48 4.60 -4.04
N ARG A 46 15.03 3.61 -4.82
CA ARG A 46 15.95 2.66 -5.46
C ARG A 46 16.59 3.20 -6.74
N GLY A 47 15.86 3.98 -7.53
CA GLY A 47 16.36 4.55 -8.78
C GLY A 47 17.49 5.56 -8.58
N GLU A 48 17.37 6.43 -7.58
CA GLU A 48 18.32 7.54 -7.36
C GLU A 48 19.41 7.20 -6.33
N MET A 49 19.07 6.51 -5.24
CA MET A 49 19.99 6.31 -4.12
C MET A 49 20.82 5.02 -4.22
N LEU A 50 20.47 4.08 -5.10
CA LEU A 50 21.15 2.79 -5.25
C LEU A 50 21.35 2.10 -3.87
N ILE A 51 22.52 1.52 -3.61
CA ILE A 51 22.86 0.87 -2.33
C ILE A 51 22.86 1.86 -1.14
N THR A 52 22.94 3.17 -1.37
CA THR A 52 22.94 4.16 -0.28
C THR A 52 21.56 4.36 0.35
N GLY A 53 20.48 3.98 -0.35
CA GLY A 53 19.11 4.01 0.17
C GLY A 53 18.90 3.15 1.42
N TRP A 54 19.71 2.12 1.64
CA TRP A 54 19.65 1.27 2.83
C TRP A 54 20.13 1.97 4.11
N HIS A 55 21.04 2.93 3.98
CA HIS A 55 21.60 3.66 5.12
C HIS A 55 20.82 4.93 5.46
N ASN A 56 20.00 5.41 4.53
CA ASN A 56 19.16 6.60 4.69
C ASN A 56 17.68 6.24 4.46
N PRO A 57 17.09 5.38 5.31
CA PRO A 57 15.72 4.97 5.14
C PRO A 57 14.77 6.17 5.36
N PRO A 58 13.67 6.26 4.61
CA PRO A 58 12.63 7.25 4.86
C PRO A 58 11.98 7.00 6.23
N ALA A 59 11.47 8.06 6.88
CA ALA A 59 10.98 8.02 8.26
C ALA A 59 9.93 6.92 8.56
N TRP A 60 9.09 6.56 7.58
CA TRP A 60 8.09 5.47 7.74
C TRP A 60 8.71 4.06 7.75
N ALA A 61 9.90 3.89 7.20
CA ALA A 61 10.64 2.62 7.20
C ALA A 61 11.49 2.46 8.46
N THR A 62 11.60 3.51 9.29
CA THR A 62 12.23 3.44 10.60
C THR A 62 11.23 2.86 11.61
N VAL A 63 11.26 1.55 11.78
CA VAL A 63 10.41 0.83 12.75
C VAL A 63 11.14 0.49 14.06
N TRP A 64 12.36 1.02 14.27
CA TRP A 64 13.11 0.77 15.49
C TRP A 64 13.04 1.98 16.44
N PRO A 65 12.43 1.86 17.63
CA PRO A 65 12.61 2.84 18.68
C PRO A 65 14.04 2.71 19.20
N SER A 66 14.85 3.76 19.08
CA SER A 66 16.02 3.92 19.95
C SER A 66 15.59 4.04 21.39
#